data_AF-A0A924G3P3-F1
#
_entry.id   AF-A0A924G3P3-F1
#
_cell.length_a   1.000
_cell.length_b   1.000
_cell.length_c   1.000
_cell.angle_alpha   90.00
_cell.angle_beta   90.00
_cell.angle_gamma   90.00
#
_symmetry.space_group_name_H-M   'P 1'
#
loop_
_entity.id
_entity.type
_entity.pdbx_description
1 polymer ?
#
loop_
_entity_poly.entity_id
_entity_poly.type
_entity_poly.pdbx_seq_one_letter_code
_entity_poly.pdbx_strand_id
1 'polypeptide(L)'
;MLIAASAIPALADPFEDAVAKFANDDFSDTDDAVGEIATSGNAQAFAIISALQEGRLLADPDSKKVFATGADGKGLDAATGAPVATVPDSAVAVRLNNRLRRTIEAALGGLTLMSPDPARRIQAAQSVFKTHDAAML
;
A
#
# COMPACT_ATOMS: atom_id res chain seq x y z
N MET A 1 -13.70 -43.17 1.00
CA MET A 1 -13.60 -41.91 1.78
C MET A 1 -13.57 -40.77 0.77
N LEU A 2 -14.68 -40.04 0.62
CA LEU A 2 -14.83 -38.98 -0.38
C LEU A 2 -14.32 -37.67 0.24
N ILE A 3 -13.20 -37.15 -0.25
CA ILE A 3 -12.70 -35.83 0.17
C ILE A 3 -13.49 -34.79 -0.62
N ALA A 4 -14.47 -34.16 0.04
CA ALA A 4 -15.12 -32.97 -0.46
C ALA A 4 -14.16 -31.79 -0.28
N ALA A 5 -13.56 -31.30 -1.36
CA ALA A 5 -12.83 -30.05 -1.37
C ALA A 5 -13.83 -28.90 -1.38
N SER A 6 -14.04 -28.28 -0.22
CA SER A 6 -14.80 -27.05 -0.08
C SER A 6 -14.07 -25.94 -0.84
N ALA A 7 -14.56 -25.57 -2.02
CA ALA A 7 -14.16 -24.34 -2.67
C ALA A 7 -14.72 -23.18 -1.84
N ILE A 8 -13.88 -22.59 -0.99
CA ILE A 8 -14.19 -21.31 -0.35
C ILE A 8 -14.30 -20.31 -1.51
N PRO A 9 -15.44 -19.62 -1.69
CA PRO A 9 -15.48 -18.52 -2.64
C PRO A 9 -14.52 -17.47 -2.09
N ALA A 10 -13.43 -17.21 -2.83
CA ALA A 10 -12.58 -16.07 -2.57
C ALA A 10 -13.41 -14.82 -2.89
N LEU A 11 -14.18 -14.35 -1.91
CA LEU A 11 -14.58 -12.95 -1.88
C LEU A 11 -13.28 -12.18 -1.71
N ALA A 12 -12.90 -11.40 -2.72
CA ALA A 12 -11.83 -10.44 -2.57
C ALA A 12 -12.15 -9.61 -1.32
N ASP A 13 -11.21 -9.56 -0.38
CA ASP A 13 -11.42 -8.79 0.85
C ASP A 13 -11.63 -7.31 0.45
N PRO A 14 -12.46 -6.52 1.17
CA PRO A 14 -12.64 -5.09 0.89
C PRO A 14 -11.31 -4.32 0.80
N PHE A 15 -10.28 -4.83 1.47
CA PHE A 15 -8.92 -4.34 1.37
C PHE A 15 -8.26 -4.62 0.02
N GLU A 16 -8.40 -5.83 -0.53
CA GLU A 16 -7.86 -6.21 -1.83
C GLU A 16 -8.52 -5.41 -2.95
N ASP A 17 -9.83 -5.18 -2.85
CA ASP A 17 -10.58 -4.31 -3.77
C ASP A 17 -10.05 -2.87 -3.73
N ALA A 18 -9.79 -2.34 -2.53
CA ALA A 18 -9.18 -1.02 -2.37
C ALA A 18 -7.77 -0.95 -2.96
N VAL A 19 -6.96 -2.00 -2.80
CA VAL A 19 -5.62 -2.08 -3.39
C VAL A 19 -5.71 -2.12 -4.92
N ALA A 20 -6.62 -2.90 -5.50
CA ALA A 20 -6.77 -3.04 -6.95
C ALA A 20 -7.08 -1.71 -7.66
N LYS A 21 -7.72 -0.75 -6.97
CA LYS A 21 -8.00 0.60 -7.51
C LYS A 21 -6.73 1.35 -7.94
N PHE A 22 -5.57 1.11 -7.32
CA PHE A 22 -4.31 1.73 -7.77
C PHE A 22 -3.91 1.31 -9.20
N ALA A 23 -4.40 0.17 -9.70
CA ALA A 23 -4.15 -0.30 -11.06
C ALA A 23 -5.07 0.30 -12.11
N ASN A 24 -5.95 1.25 -11.74
CA ASN A 24 -6.81 1.96 -12.68
C ASN A 24 -6.15 3.19 -13.31
N ASP A 25 -4.98 3.61 -12.80
CA ASP A 25 -4.24 4.78 -13.29
C ASP A 25 -5.09 6.08 -13.25
N ASP A 26 -5.98 6.18 -12.28
CA ASP A 26 -6.81 7.35 -12.04
C ASP A 26 -6.54 7.95 -10.65
N PHE A 27 -6.53 9.28 -10.59
CA PHE A 27 -6.23 9.99 -9.36
C PHE A 27 -7.39 9.96 -8.35
N SER A 28 -8.64 9.88 -8.80
CA SER A 28 -9.80 9.72 -7.93
C SER A 28 -9.80 8.32 -7.31
N ASP A 29 -9.57 7.29 -8.13
CA ASP A 29 -9.46 5.91 -7.65
C ASP A 29 -8.32 5.75 -6.65
N THR A 30 -7.19 6.45 -6.87
CA THR A 30 -6.08 6.50 -5.93
C THR A 30 -6.45 7.21 -4.61
N ASP A 31 -7.21 8.31 -4.66
CA ASP A 31 -7.67 9.03 -3.45
C ASP A 31 -8.60 8.13 -2.62
N ASP A 32 -9.54 7.45 -3.28
CA ASP A 32 -10.49 6.53 -2.66
C ASP A 32 -9.77 5.31 -2.05
N ALA A 33 -8.83 4.72 -2.79
CA ALA A 33 -7.99 3.62 -2.31
C ALA A 33 -7.22 4.00 -1.04
N VAL A 34 -6.60 5.19 -1.03
CA VAL A 34 -5.87 5.70 0.14
C VAL A 34 -6.79 5.82 1.35
N GLY A 35 -8.01 6.36 1.17
CA GLY A 35 -8.98 6.53 2.25
C GLY A 35 -9.46 5.18 2.83
N GLU A 36 -9.80 4.23 1.97
CA GLU A 36 -10.24 2.90 2.37
C GLU A 36 -9.12 2.11 3.05
N ILE A 37 -7.92 2.11 2.48
CA ILE A 37 -6.76 1.43 3.07
C ILE A 37 -6.40 2.04 4.43
N ALA A 38 -6.40 3.37 4.55
CA ALA A 38 -6.07 4.06 5.80
C ALA A 38 -7.05 3.74 6.93
N THR A 39 -8.30 3.42 6.61
CA THR A 39 -9.37 3.11 7.59
C THR A 39 -9.64 1.61 7.74
N SER A 40 -9.02 0.76 6.91
CA SER A 40 -9.22 -0.70 6.90
C SER A 40 -8.79 -1.42 8.18
N GLY A 41 -7.87 -0.83 8.96
CA GLY A 41 -7.23 -1.51 10.09
C GLY A 41 -6.28 -2.66 9.71
N ASN A 42 -6.01 -2.86 8.41
CA ASN A 42 -5.11 -3.90 7.92
C ASN A 42 -3.65 -3.56 8.28
N ALA A 43 -2.87 -4.57 8.69
CA ALA A 43 -1.45 -4.41 9.02
C ALA A 43 -0.58 -3.96 7.82
N GLN A 44 -1.03 -4.19 6.59
CA GLN A 44 -0.35 -3.77 5.36
C GLN A 44 -0.63 -2.31 4.98
N ALA A 45 -1.66 -1.68 5.54
CA ALA A 45 -2.08 -0.33 5.15
C ALA A 45 -0.93 0.68 5.23
N PHE A 46 -0.19 0.68 6.34
CA PHE A 46 0.96 1.58 6.51
C PHE A 46 2.04 1.34 5.45
N ALA A 47 2.37 0.08 5.17
CA ALA A 47 3.41 -0.28 4.21
C ALA A 47 3.06 0.17 2.79
N ILE A 48 1.80 -0.03 2.38
CA ILE A 48 1.31 0.35 1.04
C ILE A 48 1.32 1.87 0.88
N ILE A 49 0.74 2.60 1.84
CA ILE A 49 0.64 4.07 1.76
C ILE A 49 2.03 4.73 1.84
N SER A 50 2.97 4.16 2.62
CA SER A 50 4.36 4.62 2.65
C SER A 50 5.07 4.33 1.32
N ALA A 51 4.90 3.14 0.75
CA ALA A 51 5.46 2.80 -0.55
C ALA A 51 4.92 3.72 -1.65
N LEU A 52 3.63 4.09 -1.58
CA LEU A 52 3.01 5.04 -2.48
C LEU A 52 3.67 6.43 -2.36
N GLN A 53 3.82 6.94 -1.13
CA GLN A 53 4.49 8.22 -0.85
C GLN A 53 5.89 8.28 -1.46
N GLU A 54 6.63 7.18 -1.36
CA GLU A 54 8.01 7.05 -1.82
C GLU A 54 8.13 6.71 -3.31
N GLY A 55 7.02 6.56 -4.04
CA GLY A 55 7.03 6.17 -5.46
C GLY A 55 7.50 4.74 -5.70
N ARG A 56 7.41 3.88 -4.68
CA ARG A 56 7.79 2.46 -4.69
C ARG A 56 6.58 1.52 -4.81
N LEU A 57 5.37 2.08 -4.95
CA LEU A 57 4.17 1.32 -5.28
C LEU A 57 4.03 1.22 -6.81
N LEU A 58 3.99 -0.01 -7.30
CA LEU A 58 3.94 -0.37 -8.71
C LEU A 58 2.61 -1.05 -8.97
N ALA A 59 1.90 -0.64 -10.01
CA ALA A 59 0.66 -1.26 -10.44
C ALA A 59 0.85 -1.84 -11.85
N ASP A 60 0.45 -3.09 -12.01
CA ASP A 60 0.42 -3.76 -13.30
C ASP A 60 -0.96 -3.56 -13.94
N PRO A 61 -1.06 -2.79 -15.04
CA PRO A 61 -2.33 -2.56 -15.71
C PRO A 61 -2.90 -3.83 -16.35
N ASP A 62 -2.05 -4.81 -16.68
CA ASP A 62 -2.45 -6.04 -17.38
C ASP A 62 -3.08 -7.04 -16.42
N SER A 63 -2.41 -7.33 -15.29
CA SER A 63 -2.92 -8.25 -14.29
C SER A 63 -3.80 -7.61 -13.22
N LYS A 64 -3.93 -6.27 -13.24
CA LYS A 64 -4.60 -5.45 -12.21
C LYS A 64 -4.06 -5.67 -10.80
N LYS A 65 -2.82 -6.14 -10.70
CA LYS A 65 -2.12 -6.37 -9.43
C LYS A 65 -1.30 -5.17 -9.03
N VAL A 66 -1.10 -5.04 -7.74
CA VAL A 66 -0.29 -3.97 -7.15
C VAL A 66 0.81 -4.59 -6.32
N PHE A 67 2.00 -4.06 -6.51
CA PHE A 67 3.22 -4.50 -5.89
C PHE A 67 3.84 -3.33 -5.14
N ALA A 68 4.42 -3.60 -3.98
CA ALA A 68 5.22 -2.64 -3.24
C ALA A 68 6.67 -3.11 -3.22
N THR A 69 7.60 -2.24 -3.54
CA THR A 69 9.02 -2.55 -3.34
C THR A 69 9.40 -2.19 -1.91
N GLY A 70 9.90 -3.15 -1.15
CA GLY A 70 10.44 -2.97 0.20
C GLY A 70 11.70 -2.11 0.23
N ALA A 71 12.08 -1.61 1.41
CA ALA A 71 13.31 -0.81 1.56
C ALA A 71 14.58 -1.62 1.28
N ASP A 72 14.48 -2.95 1.34
CA ASP A 72 15.51 -3.92 0.97
C ASP A 72 15.54 -4.23 -0.54
N GLY A 73 14.72 -3.54 -1.34
CA GLY A 73 14.63 -3.72 -2.79
C GLY A 73 13.83 -4.94 -3.23
N LYS A 74 13.22 -5.69 -2.31
CA LYS A 74 12.40 -6.87 -2.65
C LYS A 74 10.99 -6.45 -3.03
N GLY A 75 10.45 -7.09 -4.06
CA GLY A 75 9.04 -6.95 -4.41
C GLY A 75 8.16 -7.68 -3.41
N LEU A 76 7.06 -7.04 -3.03
CA LEU A 76 5.98 -7.60 -2.22
C LEU A 76 4.68 -7.42 -2.99
N ASP A 77 3.78 -8.40 -2.91
CA ASP A 77 2.40 -8.23 -3.32
C ASP A 77 1.69 -7.32 -2.31
N ALA A 78 1.08 -6.23 -2.78
CA ALA A 78 0.51 -5.21 -1.88
C ALA A 78 -0.77 -5.69 -1.18
N ALA A 79 -1.55 -6.56 -1.81
CA ALA A 79 -2.78 -7.10 -1.24
C ALA A 79 -2.47 -8.06 -0.08
N THR A 80 -1.49 -8.94 -0.28
CA THR A 80 -1.19 -10.04 0.66
C THR A 80 0.03 -9.76 1.57
N GLY A 81 0.90 -8.83 1.19
CA GLY A 81 2.20 -8.61 1.83
C GLY A 81 3.21 -9.73 1.56
N ALA A 82 2.91 -10.68 0.66
CA ALA A 82 3.78 -11.80 0.37
C ALA A 82 4.96 -11.38 -0.54
N PRO A 83 6.17 -11.93 -0.33
CA PRO A 83 7.30 -11.67 -1.22
C PRO A 83 7.05 -12.22 -2.63
N VAL A 84 7.31 -11.39 -3.64
CA VAL A 84 7.31 -11.81 -5.05
C VAL A 84 8.74 -11.97 -5.54
N ALA A 85 9.00 -13.04 -6.28
CA ALA A 85 10.33 -13.33 -6.81
C ALA A 85 10.78 -12.29 -7.84
N THR A 86 9.83 -11.82 -8.66
CA THR A 86 10.04 -10.81 -9.69
C THR A 86 8.78 -9.97 -9.81
N VAL A 87 8.92 -8.64 -9.78
CA VAL A 87 7.82 -7.73 -10.15
C VAL A 87 7.74 -7.71 -11.68
N PRO A 88 6.54 -7.84 -12.29
CA PRO A 88 6.39 -7.79 -13.74
C PRO A 88 6.97 -6.50 -14.34
N ASP A 89 7.61 -6.60 -15.51
CA ASP A 89 8.15 -5.43 -16.23
C ASP A 89 7.04 -4.47 -16.71
N SER A 90 5.80 -4.96 -16.82
CA SER A 90 4.61 -4.16 -17.12
C SER A 90 4.15 -3.30 -15.93
N ALA A 91 4.63 -3.59 -14.71
CA ALA A 91 4.23 -2.84 -13.52
C ALA A 91 4.85 -1.44 -13.52
N VAL A 92 4.00 -0.42 -13.47
CA VAL A 92 4.39 0.98 -13.52
C VAL A 92 4.14 1.67 -12.18
N ALA A 93 4.99 2.63 -11.82
CA ALA A 93 4.80 3.39 -10.59
C ALA A 93 3.47 4.14 -10.59
N VAL A 94 2.73 4.03 -9.49
CA VAL A 94 1.45 4.73 -9.31
C VAL A 94 1.71 6.23 -9.28
N ARG A 95 0.99 6.97 -10.11
CA ARG A 95 1.20 8.41 -10.32
C ARG A 95 0.54 9.20 -9.21
N LEU A 96 1.25 10.20 -8.68
CA LEU A 96 0.75 11.08 -7.63
C LEU A 96 0.78 12.55 -8.05
N ASN A 97 -0.34 13.24 -7.85
CA ASN A 97 -0.42 14.69 -7.94
C ASN A 97 -0.20 15.36 -6.57
N ASN A 98 -0.07 16.69 -6.54
CA ASN A 98 0.17 17.44 -5.30
C ASN A 98 -0.96 17.34 -4.28
N ARG A 99 -2.21 17.09 -4.70
CA ARG A 99 -3.33 16.87 -3.79
C ARG A 99 -3.18 15.52 -3.09
N LEU A 100 -2.95 14.45 -3.85
CA LEU A 100 -2.77 13.09 -3.33
C LEU A 100 -1.60 12.99 -2.36
N ARG A 101 -0.49 13.68 -2.63
CA ARG A 101 0.64 13.73 -1.68
C ARG A 101 0.21 14.21 -0.29
N ARG A 102 -0.64 15.24 -0.22
CA ARG A 102 -1.21 15.73 1.05
C ARG A 102 -2.19 14.75 1.69
N THR A 103 -3.04 14.09 0.88
CA THR A 103 -3.94 13.03 1.38
C THR A 103 -3.14 11.90 2.01
N ILE A 104 -2.08 11.45 1.33
CA ILE A 104 -1.19 10.38 1.77
C ILE A 104 -0.48 10.76 3.08
N GLU A 105 0.03 11.99 3.21
CA GLU A 105 0.64 12.47 4.45
C GLU A 105 -0.35 12.45 5.62
N ALA A 106 -1.58 12.91 5.41
CA ALA A 106 -2.63 12.87 6.41
C ALA A 106 -3.01 11.42 6.80
N ALA A 107 -3.12 10.53 5.81
CA ALA A 107 -3.41 9.11 6.00
C ALA A 107 -2.31 8.41 6.81
N LEU A 108 -1.03 8.67 6.50
CA LEU A 108 0.12 8.14 7.26
C LEU A 108 0.13 8.66 8.71
N GLY A 109 -0.18 9.94 8.92
CA GLY A 109 -0.33 10.51 10.26
C GLY A 109 -1.43 9.80 11.05
N GLY A 110 -2.61 9.59 10.44
CA GLY A 110 -3.72 8.85 11.03
C GLY A 110 -3.36 7.39 11.36
N LEU A 111 -2.77 6.67 10.42
CA LEU A 111 -2.32 5.29 10.59
C LEU A 111 -1.28 5.16 11.71
N THR A 112 -0.38 6.13 11.85
CA THR A 112 0.64 6.16 12.92
C THR A 112 -0.01 6.31 14.29
N LEU A 113 -1.01 7.18 14.41
CA LEU A 113 -1.75 7.40 15.65
C LEU A 113 -2.66 6.22 16.02
N MET A 114 -3.23 5.55 15.02
CA MET A 114 -4.16 4.42 15.20
C MET A 114 -3.49 3.05 15.26
N SER A 115 -2.18 2.94 15.01
CA SER A 115 -1.51 1.64 14.95
C SER A 115 -1.45 0.95 16.33
N PRO A 116 -2.02 -0.26 16.49
CA PRO A 116 -1.95 -1.02 17.74
C PRO A 116 -0.54 -1.57 18.02
N ASP A 117 0.30 -1.73 16.99
CA ASP A 117 1.63 -2.32 17.05
C ASP A 117 2.71 -1.28 17.45
N PRO A 118 3.28 -1.36 18.67
CA PRO A 118 4.23 -0.37 19.18
C PRO A 118 5.50 -0.22 18.33
N ALA A 119 5.99 -1.30 17.71
CA ALA A 119 7.21 -1.27 16.91
C ALA A 119 7.00 -0.47 15.62
N ARG A 120 5.82 -0.59 15.01
CA ARG A 120 5.42 0.19 13.84
C ARG A 120 5.14 1.65 14.18
N ARG A 121 4.58 1.95 15.37
CA ARG A 121 4.46 3.34 15.85
C ARG A 121 5.85 4.02 15.94
N ILE A 122 6.85 3.31 16.44
CA ILE A 122 8.23 3.83 16.56
C ILE A 122 8.87 4.01 15.18
N GLN A 123 8.75 3.05 14.26
CA GLN A 123 9.26 3.21 12.89
C GLN A 123 8.58 4.36 12.15
N ALA A 124 7.25 4.48 12.26
CA ALA A 124 6.49 5.55 11.64
C ALA A 124 6.86 6.93 12.20
N ALA A 125 6.97 7.06 13.53
CA ALA A 125 7.49 8.27 14.16
C ALA A 125 8.90 8.60 13.65
N GLN A 126 9.79 7.62 13.57
CA GLN A 126 11.15 7.81 13.07
C GLN A 126 11.18 8.26 11.61
N SER A 127 10.33 7.72 10.73
CA SER A 127 10.23 8.16 9.34
C SER A 127 9.80 9.63 9.23
N VAL A 128 8.80 10.07 10.01
CA VAL A 128 8.36 11.47 10.05
C VAL A 128 9.44 12.40 10.61
N PHE A 129 10.18 11.97 11.64
CA PHE A 129 11.30 12.74 12.16
C PHE A 129 12.46 12.83 11.16
N LYS A 130 12.68 11.80 10.33
CA LYS A 130 13.75 11.79 9.32
C LYS A 130 13.46 12.68 8.11
N THR A 131 12.18 12.88 7.75
CA THR A 131 11.81 13.79 6.65
C THR A 131 11.88 15.27 7.03
N HIS A 132 11.84 15.62 8.32
CA HIS A 132 11.94 17.04 8.73
C HIS A 132 13.37 17.60 8.66
N ASP A 133 14.41 16.75 8.79
CA ASP A 133 15.81 17.20 8.66
C ASP A 133 16.24 17.45 7.20
N ALA A 134 15.56 16.84 6.22
CA ALA A 134 15.88 17.00 4.80
C ALA A 134 15.22 18.23 4.15
N ALA A 135 14.36 18.95 4.86
CA ALA A 135 13.68 20.16 4.37
C ALA A 135 14.24 21.48 4.96
N MET A 136 15.35 21.42 5.71
CA MET A 136 16.06 22.58 6.28
C MET A 136 17.52 22.70 5.82
N LEU A 137 17.80 22.50 4.53
CA LEU A 137 19.06 22.90 3.90
C LEU A 137 18.82 23.64 2.58
#